data_AF-K1T3C4-F1
#
_entry.id   AF-K1T3C4-F1
#
_cell.length_a   1.000
_cell.length_b   1.000
_cell.length_c   1.000
_cell.angle_alpha   90.00
_cell.angle_beta   90.00
_cell.angle_gamma   90.00
#
_symmetry.space_group_name_H-M   'P 1'
#
loop_
_entity.id
_entity.type
_entity.pdbx_description
1 polymer ?
#
loop_
_entity_poly.entity_id
_entity_poly.type
_entity_poly.pdbx_seq_one_letter_code
_entity_poly.pdbx_strand_id
1 'polypeptide(L)' 'DSGSASRRLYEAGLVENAKAFDNYLCNNGYSRSINPGTYEIAPGTSEEEIAKIITGKH' A
#
# COMPACT_ATOMS: atom_id res chain seq x y z
N ASP A 1 4.06 -8.41 -5.27
CA ASP A 1 5.16 -7.43 -5.02
C ASP A 1 4.56 -6.05 -4.76
N SER A 2 5.35 -5.09 -4.28
CA SER A 2 4.89 -3.75 -3.93
C SER A 2 4.39 -2.95 -5.13
N GLY A 3 5.01 -3.09 -6.30
CA GLY A 3 4.54 -2.43 -7.52
C GLY A 3 3.13 -2.86 -7.91
N SER A 4 2.86 -4.17 -7.87
CA SER A 4 1.51 -4.72 -8.09
C SER A 4 0.49 -4.24 -7.06
N ALA A 5 0.86 -4.14 -5.77
CA ALA A 5 -0.02 -3.66 -4.72
C ALA A 5 -0.34 -2.16 -4.89
N SER A 6 0.68 -1.33 -5.12
CA SER A 6 0.53 0.11 -5.33
C SER A 6 -0.33 0.43 -6.56
N ARG A 7 -0.19 -0.34 -7.63
CA ARG A 7 -1.03 -0.19 -8.82
C ARG A 7 -2.51 -0.46 -8.52
N ARG A 8 -2.81 -1.54 -7.77
CA ARG A 8 -4.20 -1.86 -7.40
C ARG A 8 -4.81 -0.80 -6.49
N LEU A 9 -4.03 -0.27 -5.54
CA LEU A 9 -4.48 0.81 -4.65
C LEU A 9 -4.75 2.11 -5.43
N TYR A 10 -3.93 2.42 -6.44
CA TYR A 10 -4.15 3.56 -7.33
C TYR A 10 -5.40 3.36 -8.21
N GLU A 11 -5.58 2.19 -8.81
CA GLU A 11 -6.76 1.85 -9.61
C GLU A 11 -8.05 1.90 -8.78
N ALA A 12 -7.96 1.63 -7.47
CA ALA A 12 -9.06 1.77 -6.51
C ALA A 12 -9.27 3.21 -5.99
N GLY A 13 -8.43 4.17 -6.36
CA GLY A 13 -8.50 5.56 -5.89
C GLY A 13 -8.07 5.77 -4.43
N LEU A 14 -7.34 4.82 -3.85
CA LEU A 14 -6.87 4.88 -2.45
C LEU A 14 -5.52 5.59 -2.30
N VAL A 15 -4.74 5.66 -3.39
CA VAL A 15 -3.50 6.45 -3.46
C VAL A 15 -3.47 7.23 -4.76
N GLU A 16 -2.85 8.40 -4.76
CA GLU A 16 -2.86 9.30 -5.92
C GLU A 16 -1.82 8.92 -6.99
N ASN A 17 -0.75 8.23 -6.58
CA ASN A 17 0.34 7.86 -7.48
C ASN A 17 0.97 6.52 -7.10
N ALA A 18 0.75 5.49 -7.92
CA ALA A 18 1.26 4.14 -7.69
C ALA A 18 2.79 4.09 -7.52
N LYS A 19 3.55 4.88 -8.31
CA LYS A 19 5.01 4.89 -8.24
C LYS A 19 5.51 5.56 -6.96
N ALA A 20 4.86 6.65 -6.54
CA ALA A 20 5.21 7.32 -5.28
C ALA A 20 4.95 6.40 -4.08
N PHE A 21 3.80 5.70 -4.07
CA PHE A 21 3.48 4.77 -3.00
C PHE A 21 4.39 3.53 -2.99
N ASP A 22 4.75 2.97 -4.16
CA ASP A 22 5.74 1.89 -4.23
C ASP A 22 7.12 2.30 -3.68
N ASN A 23 7.57 3.51 -4.01
CA ASN A 23 8.80 4.08 -3.45
C ASN A 23 8.69 4.25 -1.92
N TYR A 24 7.55 4.73 -1.42
CA TYR A 24 7.29 4.83 0.02
C TYR A 24 7.40 3.46 0.70
N LEU A 25 6.78 2.41 0.13
CA LEU A 25 6.86 1.05 0.66
C LEU A 25 8.29 0.51 0.65
N CYS A 26 9.07 0.77 -0.40
CA CYS A 26 10.47 0.35 -0.49
C CYS A 26 11.35 1.07 0.53
N ASN A 27 11.26 2.40 0.61
CA ASN A 27 12.10 3.23 1.47
C ASN A 27 11.87 2.95 2.96
N ASN A 28 10.64 2.58 3.34
CA ASN A 28 10.29 2.23 4.71
C ASN A 28 10.38 0.72 5.01
N GLY A 29 10.88 -0.08 4.07
CA GLY A 29 11.06 -1.52 4.26
C GLY A 29 9.75 -2.32 4.39
N TYR A 30 8.62 -1.75 3.94
CA TYR A 30 7.31 -2.40 3.86
C TYR A 30 7.20 -3.36 2.68
N SER A 31 7.89 -3.09 1.56
CA SER A 31 7.76 -3.86 0.31
C SER A 31 7.97 -5.37 0.47
N ARG A 32 8.84 -5.77 1.42
CA ARG A 32 9.18 -7.17 1.73
C ARG A 32 8.16 -7.88 2.64
N SER A 33 7.20 -7.15 3.19
CA SER A 33 6.24 -7.65 4.19
C SER A 33 4.80 -7.59 3.70
N ILE A 34 4.57 -7.31 2.43
CA ILE A 34 3.23 -7.27 1.86
C ILE A 34 2.62 -8.65 1.91
N ASN A 35 1.49 -8.76 2.59
CA ASN A 35 0.72 -9.98 2.69
C ASN A 35 -0.33 -10.00 1.58
N PRO A 36 -0.44 -11.08 0.79
CA PRO A 36 -1.52 -11.22 -0.17
C PRO A 36 -2.84 -11.43 0.59
N GLY A 37 -3.90 -10.77 0.13
CA GLY A 37 -5.22 -10.86 0.73
C GLY A 37 -6.19 -9.83 0.15
N THR A 38 -7.43 -9.92 0.63
CA THR A 38 -8.46 -8.89 0.41
C THR A 38 -8.55 -8.05 1.66
N TYR A 39 -8.50 -6.73 1.50
CA TYR A 39 -8.54 -5.77 2.59
C TYR A 39 -9.66 -4.76 2.33
N GLU A 40 -10.39 -4.42 3.38
CA GLU A 40 -11.34 -3.30 3.35
C GLU A 40 -10.60 -2.05 3.85
N ILE A 41 -10.46 -1.07 2.96
CA ILE A 41 -9.74 0.19 3.23
C ILE A 41 -10.72 1.32 2.92
N ALA A 42 -10.89 2.22 3.89
CA ALA A 42 -11.79 3.35 3.73
C ALA A 42 -11.18 4.41 2.78
N PRO A 43 -12.00 5.12 1.97
CA PRO A 43 -11.52 6.29 1.25
C PRO A 43 -10.93 7.33 2.22
N GLY A 44 -9.78 7.90 1.86
CA GLY A 44 -9.07 8.88 2.69
C GLY A 44 -8.21 8.29 3.80
N THR A 45 -8.10 6.96 3.92
CA THR A 45 -7.06 6.32 4.76
C THR A 45 -5.67 6.80 4.31
N SER A 46 -4.80 7.14 5.27
CA SER A 46 -3.45 7.63 4.95
C SER A 46 -2.57 6.55 4.34
N GLU A 47 -1.57 6.94 3.56
CA GLU A 47 -0.59 6.02 2.96
C GLU A 47 0.11 5.14 4.01
N GLU A 48 0.46 5.71 5.17
CA GLU A 48 1.06 4.95 6.28
C GLU A 48 0.12 3.86 6.79
N GLU A 49 -1.15 4.20 7.01
CA GLU A 49 -2.12 3.25 7.55
C GLU A 49 -2.46 2.16 6.51
N ILE A 50 -2.57 2.52 5.24
CA ILE A 50 -2.68 1.57 4.12
C ILE A 50 -1.49 0.60 4.15
N ALA A 51 -0.26 1.11 4.31
CA ALA A 51 0.93 0.28 4.39
C ALA A 51 0.90 -0.67 5.59
N LYS A 52 0.45 -0.21 6.77
CA LYS A 52 0.28 -1.04 7.96
C LYS A 52 -0.74 -2.15 7.75
N ILE A 53 -1.90 -1.83 7.15
CA ILE A 53 -2.95 -2.82 6.82
C ILE A 53 -2.42 -3.93 5.92
N ILE A 54 -1.80 -3.57 4.78
CA ILE A 54 -1.36 -4.57 3.79
C ILE A 54 -0.09 -5.32 4.20
N THR A 55 0.65 -4.81 5.19
CA THR A 55 1.86 -5.48 5.71
C THR A 55 1.70 -6.14 7.06
N GLY A 56 0.61 -5.85 7.79
CA GLY A 56 0.40 -6.30 9.16
C GLY A 56 1.40 -5.74 10.17
N LYS A 57 2.07 -4.61 9.86
CA LYS A 57 3.01 -3.94 10.76
C LYS A 57 2.29 -2.88 11.62
N HIS A 58 2.85 -2.57 12.79
CA HIS A 58 2.34 -1.57 13.74
C HIS A 58 3.26 -0.35 13.82
#